data_AF-W4K5R9-F1
#
_entry.id   AF-W4K5R9-F1
#
_cell.length_a   1.000
_cell.length_b   1.000
_cell.length_c   1.000
_cell.angle_alpha   90.00
_cell.angle_beta   90.00
_cell.angle_gamma   90.00
#
_symmetry.space_group_name_H-M   'P 1'
#
loop_
_entity.id
_entity.type
_entity.pdbx_description
1 polymer ?
#
loop_
_entity_poly.entity_id
_entity_poly.type
_entity_poly.pdbx_seq_one_letter_code
_entity_poly.pdbx_strand_id
1 'polypeptide(L)'
;MPGVVDEAEARRISKAIDDKLKEERELIKKRQGARKDVKVMLLGQAESGKSTLQKQFQLYYASQTLDRERPSWRPIVFFNVIKAVRTILEELDWEFSNQADQSFSSLVNLGPNWPDEIGRIRNKLLPLITIEDNLASELSNGVTVSGGRSGVYVRAGWQALVTPTRSWPLSDIRNSMTSAKTGVMANMAARQLAETQADVERLWQHPAVKALLRLRKLRLEESAAFFLEEIHRLSEPDYLPSTDDILHVRLQTLGVTEHTFDIDFAGGRYNWLLYDVGGARGQRHAWVPYFDDATAVIFLAPISAFDQYLEEDPRTNRIDDSLQLFTAICSNKLLKNSSLVLMLNKTDLLKKKLQAGTQVKKYITSYGDRPNKYDDVAEYFRAHFSQVHKRKGQSRQKLFVHFTSMLDVSATQKIIVDVNEAIIRSYLGQSGLA
;
A
#
# COMPACT_ATOMS: atom_id res chain seq x y z
N MET A 1 -43.04 -38.58 1.81
CA MET A 1 -43.72 -37.71 0.82
C MET A 1 -42.82 -36.49 0.57
N PRO A 2 -41.97 -36.49 -0.46
CA PRO A 2 -41.20 -35.30 -0.82
C PRO A 2 -42.14 -34.29 -1.45
N GLY A 3 -42.12 -33.04 -0.96
CA GLY A 3 -42.97 -31.96 -1.46
C GLY A 3 -42.70 -31.71 -2.94
N VAL A 4 -43.73 -31.88 -3.76
CA VAL A 4 -43.74 -31.48 -5.16
C VAL A 4 -43.64 -29.96 -5.17
N VAL A 5 -42.45 -29.44 -5.44
CA VAL A 5 -42.25 -28.03 -5.71
C VAL A 5 -43.09 -27.71 -6.93
N ASP A 6 -44.08 -26.84 -6.78
CA ASP A 6 -44.98 -26.45 -7.87
C ASP A 6 -44.14 -25.84 -9.01
N GLU A 7 -43.97 -26.60 -10.10
CA GLU A 7 -43.17 -26.18 -11.26
C GLU A 7 -43.68 -24.85 -11.85
N ALA A 8 -44.97 -24.54 -11.67
CA ALA A 8 -45.53 -23.27 -12.12
C ALA A 8 -45.07 -22.11 -11.24
N GLU A 9 -44.93 -22.32 -9.93
CA GLU A 9 -44.42 -21.33 -8.99
C GLU A 9 -42.92 -21.09 -9.21
N ALA A 10 -42.14 -22.16 -9.41
CA ALA A 10 -40.72 -22.07 -9.72
C ALA A 10 -40.46 -21.30 -11.04
N ARG A 11 -41.27 -21.52 -12.08
CA ARG A 11 -41.17 -20.76 -13.35
C ARG A 11 -41.56 -19.29 -13.19
N ARG A 12 -42.57 -18.98 -12.36
CA ARG A 12 -42.95 -17.59 -12.04
C ARG A 12 -41.83 -16.86 -11.30
N ILE A 13 -41.21 -17.51 -10.32
CA ILE A 13 -40.09 -16.95 -9.56
C ILE A 13 -38.88 -16.72 -10.48
N SER A 14 -38.51 -17.70 -11.31
CA SER A 14 -37.41 -17.56 -12.27
C SER A 14 -37.64 -16.39 -13.23
N LYS A 15 -38.85 -16.29 -13.80
CA LYS A 15 -39.19 -15.20 -14.71
C LYS A 15 -39.12 -13.82 -14.03
N ALA A 16 -39.61 -13.72 -12.79
CA ALA A 16 -39.53 -12.48 -12.01
C ALA A 16 -38.08 -12.09 -11.66
N ILE A 17 -37.19 -13.07 -11.42
CA ILE A 17 -35.75 -12.83 -11.21
C ILE A 17 -35.10 -12.35 -12.50
N ASP A 18 -35.38 -13.01 -13.63
CA ASP A 18 -34.83 -12.65 -14.94
C ASP A 18 -35.29 -11.26 -15.39
N ASP A 19 -36.56 -10.91 -15.17
CA ASP A 19 -37.11 -9.59 -15.47
C ASP A 19 -36.45 -8.50 -14.61
N LYS A 20 -36.27 -8.74 -13.29
CA LYS A 20 -35.53 -7.82 -12.40
C LYS A 20 -34.07 -7.65 -12.82
N LEU A 21 -33.38 -8.75 -13.18
CA LEU A 21 -32.00 -8.72 -13.65
C LEU A 21 -31.88 -7.93 -14.96
N LYS A 22 -32.89 -8.02 -15.83
CA LYS A 22 -32.92 -7.27 -17.09
C LYS A 22 -33.15 -5.77 -16.86
N GLU A 23 -34.11 -5.40 -16.01
CA GLU A 23 -34.33 -4.00 -15.61
C GLU A 23 -33.08 -3.40 -14.94
N GLU A 24 -32.45 -4.16 -14.04
CA GLU A 24 -31.21 -3.75 -13.38
C GLU A 24 -30.07 -3.57 -14.40
N ARG A 25 -29.90 -4.51 -15.36
CA ARG A 25 -28.93 -4.38 -16.46
C ARG A 25 -29.21 -3.18 -17.36
N GLU A 26 -30.47 -2.87 -17.66
CA GLU A 26 -30.84 -1.71 -18.48
C GLU A 26 -30.64 -0.39 -17.73
N LEU A 27 -30.93 -0.34 -16.42
CA LEU A 27 -30.60 0.78 -15.54
C LEU A 27 -29.09 0.97 -15.42
N ILE A 28 -28.33 -0.12 -15.28
CA ILE A 28 -26.86 -0.10 -15.27
C ILE A 28 -26.34 0.41 -16.62
N LYS A 29 -26.85 -0.09 -17.76
CA LYS A 29 -26.47 0.41 -19.09
C LYS A 29 -26.82 1.88 -19.31
N LYS A 30 -27.99 2.33 -18.87
CA LYS A 30 -28.37 3.77 -18.93
C LYS A 30 -27.50 4.62 -18.02
N ARG A 31 -27.15 4.14 -16.82
CA ARG A 31 -26.21 4.80 -15.90
C ARG A 31 -24.78 4.81 -16.45
N GLN A 32 -24.32 3.73 -17.08
CA GLN A 32 -23.01 3.59 -17.70
C GLN A 32 -22.88 4.43 -18.97
N GLY A 33 -23.91 4.47 -19.83
CA GLY A 33 -23.92 5.30 -21.05
C GLY A 33 -23.99 6.81 -20.78
N ALA A 34 -24.43 7.23 -19.59
CA ALA A 34 -24.44 8.63 -19.16
C ALA A 34 -23.18 9.04 -18.37
N ARG A 35 -22.40 8.07 -17.88
CA ARG A 35 -21.18 8.31 -17.10
C ARG A 35 -19.98 8.35 -18.03
N LYS A 36 -19.14 9.37 -17.85
CA LYS A 36 -17.86 9.45 -18.55
C LYS A 36 -16.81 8.74 -17.71
N ASP A 37 -16.25 7.66 -18.26
CA ASP A 37 -15.18 6.91 -17.60
C ASP A 37 -13.87 7.72 -17.64
N VAL A 38 -13.24 7.86 -16.48
CA VAL A 38 -11.93 8.49 -16.32
C VAL A 38 -10.97 7.42 -15.82
N LYS A 39 -10.09 6.94 -16.71
CA LYS A 39 -9.14 5.86 -16.41
C LYS A 39 -7.83 6.44 -15.90
N VAL A 40 -7.47 6.11 -14.66
CA VAL A 40 -6.29 6.65 -13.99
C VAL A 40 -5.36 5.52 -13.58
N MET A 41 -4.11 5.58 -14.05
CA MET A 41 -3.07 4.60 -13.72
C MET A 41 -2.20 5.09 -12.57
N LEU A 42 -2.09 4.31 -11.48
CA LEU A 42 -1.11 4.56 -10.41
C LEU A 42 0.19 3.85 -10.73
N LEU A 43 1.24 4.59 -11.10
CA LEU A 43 2.54 4.04 -11.46
C LEU A 43 3.63 4.46 -10.47
N GLY A 44 4.70 3.67 -10.38
CA GLY A 44 5.85 3.96 -9.52
C GLY A 44 6.47 2.68 -8.97
N GLN A 45 7.71 2.78 -8.48
CA GLN A 45 8.44 1.64 -7.91
C GLN A 45 7.69 0.99 -6.73
N ALA A 46 8.11 -0.20 -6.32
CA ALA A 46 7.59 -0.82 -5.09
C ALA A 46 7.72 0.16 -3.90
N GLU A 47 6.72 0.16 -3.01
CA GLU A 47 6.70 0.99 -1.79
C GLU A 47 6.76 2.52 -2.04
N SER A 48 6.45 2.98 -3.25
CA SER A 48 6.33 4.41 -3.56
C SER A 48 5.14 5.12 -2.91
N GLY A 49 4.19 4.36 -2.37
CA GLY A 49 2.95 4.87 -1.75
C GLY A 49 1.69 4.75 -2.61
N LYS A 50 1.70 3.97 -3.70
CA LYS A 50 0.54 3.77 -4.60
C LYS A 50 -0.70 3.29 -3.85
N SER A 51 -0.59 2.18 -3.12
CA SER A 51 -1.72 1.62 -2.37
C SER A 51 -2.16 2.54 -1.22
N THR A 52 -1.25 3.34 -0.64
CA THR A 52 -1.63 4.38 0.33
C THR A 52 -2.42 5.51 -0.34
N LEU A 53 -2.02 5.94 -1.54
CA LEU A 53 -2.79 6.91 -2.32
C LEU A 53 -4.17 6.35 -2.69
N GLN A 54 -4.26 5.08 -3.12
CA GLN A 54 -5.55 4.42 -3.37
C GLN A 54 -6.45 4.45 -2.13
N LYS A 55 -5.92 4.11 -0.94
CA LYS A 55 -6.65 4.22 0.33
C LYS A 55 -7.10 5.65 0.63
N GLN A 56 -6.31 6.67 0.27
CA GLN A 56 -6.71 8.07 0.41
C GLN A 56 -7.86 8.45 -0.54
N PHE A 57 -7.87 7.94 -1.77
CA PHE A 57 -9.04 8.07 -2.66
C PHE A 57 -10.27 7.39 -2.06
N GLN A 58 -10.13 6.19 -1.49
CA GLN A 58 -11.22 5.50 -0.81
C GLN A 58 -11.71 6.26 0.42
N LEU A 59 -10.81 6.81 1.23
CA LEU A 59 -11.16 7.62 2.39
C LEU A 59 -11.92 8.89 1.98
N TYR A 60 -11.53 9.53 0.89
CA TYR A 60 -12.15 10.78 0.44
C TYR A 60 -13.50 10.58 -0.26
N TYR A 61 -13.60 9.62 -1.19
CA TYR A 61 -14.80 9.41 -2.01
C TYR A 61 -15.74 8.31 -1.47
N ALA A 62 -15.26 7.41 -0.62
CA ALA A 62 -15.99 6.24 -0.15
C ALA A 62 -15.77 5.96 1.36
N SER A 63 -15.74 7.02 2.18
CA SER A 63 -15.50 6.91 3.63
C SER A 63 -16.43 5.93 4.35
N GLN A 64 -17.72 5.94 4.01
CA GLN A 64 -18.72 5.04 4.61
C GLN A 64 -18.42 3.56 4.32
N THR A 65 -17.86 3.26 3.15
CA THR A 65 -17.45 1.90 2.79
C THR A 65 -16.24 1.50 3.62
N LEU A 66 -15.27 2.39 3.76
CA LEU A 66 -14.07 2.16 4.57
C LEU A 66 -14.43 1.87 6.04
N ASP A 67 -15.38 2.60 6.61
CA ASP A 67 -15.83 2.40 7.99
C ASP A 67 -16.44 1.01 8.21
N ARG A 68 -17.19 0.50 7.22
CA ARG A 68 -17.75 -0.87 7.27
C ARG A 68 -16.67 -1.95 7.14
N GLU A 69 -15.58 -1.65 6.46
CA GLU A 69 -14.47 -2.57 6.21
C GLU A 69 -13.43 -2.58 7.34
N ARG A 70 -13.51 -1.68 8.33
CA ARG A 70 -12.55 -1.59 9.45
C ARG A 70 -12.25 -2.93 10.13
N PRO A 71 -13.25 -3.80 10.45
CA PRO A 71 -12.98 -5.09 11.07
C PRO A 71 -12.09 -6.00 10.21
N SER A 72 -12.22 -5.92 8.88
CA SER A 72 -11.47 -6.72 7.91
C SER A 72 -9.98 -6.33 7.85
N TRP A 73 -9.64 -5.11 8.28
CA TRP A 73 -8.25 -4.64 8.36
C TRP A 73 -7.52 -5.11 9.63
N ARG A 74 -8.25 -5.49 10.67
CA ARG A 74 -7.70 -5.90 11.97
C ARG A 74 -6.68 -7.04 11.87
N PRO A 75 -6.95 -8.14 11.15
CA PRO A 75 -5.99 -9.25 11.07
C PRO A 75 -4.72 -8.86 10.31
N ILE A 76 -4.79 -7.88 9.41
CA ILE A 76 -3.61 -7.41 8.66
C ILE A 76 -2.73 -6.53 9.54
N VAL A 77 -3.32 -5.68 10.38
CA VAL A 77 -2.56 -4.93 11.39
C VAL A 77 -1.78 -5.91 12.27
N PHE A 78 -2.44 -6.96 12.73
CA PHE A 78 -1.79 -8.02 13.53
C PHE A 78 -0.66 -8.69 12.75
N PHE A 79 -0.89 -9.06 11.48
CA PHE A 79 0.17 -9.61 10.64
C PHE A 79 1.37 -8.66 10.52
N ASN A 80 1.16 -7.35 10.33
CA ASN A 80 2.25 -6.38 10.24
C ASN A 80 3.03 -6.24 11.56
N VAL A 81 2.35 -6.28 12.71
CA VAL A 81 3.01 -6.31 14.04
C VAL A 81 3.86 -7.57 14.18
N ILE A 82 3.27 -8.75 13.93
CA ILE A 82 3.94 -10.04 14.11
C ILE A 82 5.15 -10.15 13.19
N LYS A 83 5.00 -9.75 11.92
CA LYS A 83 6.09 -9.71 10.96
C LYS A 83 7.24 -8.82 11.44
N ALA A 84 6.92 -7.62 11.94
CA ALA A 84 7.93 -6.71 12.48
C ALA A 84 8.69 -7.34 13.66
N VAL A 85 7.99 -7.97 14.60
CA VAL A 85 8.58 -8.67 15.74
C VAL A 85 9.51 -9.80 15.28
N ARG A 86 9.07 -10.63 14.33
CA ARG A 86 9.90 -11.70 13.76
C ARG A 86 11.17 -11.15 13.12
N THR A 87 11.05 -10.13 12.27
CA THR A 87 12.20 -9.52 11.60
C THR A 87 13.21 -8.95 12.60
N ILE A 88 12.74 -8.33 13.69
CA ILE A 88 13.63 -7.88 14.78
C ILE A 88 14.43 -9.04 15.37
N LEU A 89 13.76 -10.15 15.69
CA LEU A 89 14.39 -11.30 16.33
C LEU A 89 15.36 -12.04 15.40
N GLU A 90 15.01 -12.19 14.12
CA GLU A 90 15.88 -12.81 13.10
C GLU A 90 17.17 -12.00 12.90
N GLU A 91 17.09 -10.68 12.87
CA GLU A 91 18.27 -9.81 12.72
C GLU A 91 19.14 -9.79 13.99
N LEU A 92 18.51 -9.84 15.17
CA LEU A 92 19.24 -10.06 16.41
C LEU A 92 19.97 -11.42 16.39
N ASP A 93 19.30 -12.49 15.95
CA ASP A 93 19.89 -13.84 15.79
C ASP A 93 21.09 -13.87 14.85
N TRP A 94 20.97 -13.18 13.73
CA TRP A 94 22.04 -13.10 12.76
C TRP A 94 23.27 -12.40 13.35
N GLU A 95 23.08 -11.28 14.07
CA GLU A 95 24.17 -10.58 14.76
C GLU A 95 24.74 -11.42 15.92
N PHE A 96 23.92 -12.18 16.65
CA PHE A 96 24.39 -13.11 17.69
C PHE A 96 25.26 -14.23 17.13
N SER A 97 24.78 -14.89 16.07
CA SER A 97 25.43 -16.07 15.48
C SER A 97 26.77 -15.71 14.83
N ASN A 98 26.88 -14.48 14.33
CA ASN A 98 28.11 -14.04 13.69
C ASN A 98 29.25 -13.69 14.65
N GLN A 99 29.05 -13.61 15.98
CA GLN A 99 30.09 -13.43 17.03
C GLN A 99 31.35 -12.59 16.67
N ALA A 100 31.28 -11.63 15.74
CA ALA A 100 32.47 -11.03 15.12
C ALA A 100 32.27 -9.58 14.73
N ASP A 101 31.58 -8.84 15.58
CA ASP A 101 31.84 -7.41 15.71
C ASP A 101 31.94 -7.11 17.20
N GLN A 102 33.14 -7.29 17.79
CA GLN A 102 33.46 -6.67 19.08
C GLN A 102 33.10 -5.16 19.07
N SER A 103 33.04 -4.56 17.88
CA SER A 103 32.51 -3.22 17.63
C SER A 103 31.03 -3.04 18.04
N PHE A 104 30.11 -3.97 17.78
CA PHE A 104 28.68 -3.76 18.11
C PHE A 104 28.45 -3.76 19.63
N SER A 105 29.04 -4.71 20.35
CA SER A 105 28.96 -4.78 21.82
C SER A 105 29.73 -3.62 22.49
N SER A 106 30.80 -3.12 21.88
CA SER A 106 31.53 -1.95 22.43
C SER A 106 30.88 -0.61 22.10
N LEU A 107 30.14 -0.49 20.98
CA LEU A 107 29.39 0.71 20.58
C LEU A 107 28.09 0.89 21.37
N VAL A 108 27.66 -0.14 22.11
CA VAL A 108 26.39 -0.18 22.81
C VAL A 108 26.60 -0.79 24.18
N ASN A 109 26.45 0.00 25.25
CA ASN A 109 26.56 -0.50 26.61
C ASN A 109 25.33 -1.34 26.98
N LEU A 110 25.28 -2.59 26.50
CA LEU A 110 24.15 -3.51 26.67
C LEU A 110 24.21 -4.27 28.00
N GLY A 111 25.26 -4.09 28.81
CA GLY A 111 25.53 -4.93 29.98
C GLY A 111 25.91 -6.36 29.60
N PRO A 112 26.27 -7.23 30.56
CA PRO A 112 26.68 -8.61 30.26
C PRO A 112 25.53 -9.57 29.97
N ASN A 113 24.30 -9.27 30.44
CA ASN A 113 23.19 -10.24 30.47
C ASN A 113 22.11 -10.03 29.39
N TRP A 114 22.28 -9.06 28.50
CA TRP A 114 21.29 -8.80 27.45
C TRP A 114 20.99 -9.98 26.50
N PRO A 115 21.92 -10.92 26.21
CA PRO A 115 21.59 -12.06 25.35
C PRO A 115 20.56 -12.98 26.01
N ASP A 116 20.70 -13.22 27.32
CA ASP A 116 19.75 -14.00 28.10
C ASP A 116 18.38 -13.31 28.17
N GLU A 117 18.38 -11.98 28.26
CA GLU A 117 17.15 -11.18 28.23
C GLU A 117 16.41 -11.33 26.89
N ILE A 118 17.12 -11.17 25.77
CA ILE A 118 16.54 -11.39 24.44
C ILE A 118 16.08 -12.84 24.26
N GLY A 119 16.84 -13.82 24.76
CA GLY A 119 16.45 -15.24 24.73
C GLY A 119 15.14 -15.50 25.49
N ARG A 120 14.96 -14.88 26.67
CA ARG A 120 13.70 -14.97 27.43
C ARG A 120 12.54 -14.30 26.71
N ILE A 121 12.75 -13.11 26.14
CA ILE A 121 11.73 -12.41 25.35
C ILE A 121 11.32 -13.26 24.15
N ARG A 122 12.28 -13.83 23.42
CA ARG A 122 12.01 -14.73 22.29
C ARG A 122 11.15 -15.92 22.70
N ASN A 123 11.51 -16.61 23.78
CA ASN A 123 10.77 -17.80 24.22
C ASN A 123 9.30 -17.47 24.50
N LYS A 124 9.01 -16.27 25.02
CA LYS A 124 7.64 -15.80 25.24
C LYS A 124 6.93 -15.36 23.96
N LEU A 125 7.66 -14.79 23.00
CA LEU A 125 7.11 -14.34 21.71
C LEU A 125 6.96 -15.46 20.68
N LEU A 126 7.53 -16.65 20.92
CA LEU A 126 7.49 -17.76 19.98
C LEU A 126 6.06 -18.19 19.58
N PRO A 127 5.08 -18.30 20.49
CA PRO A 127 3.70 -18.60 20.12
C PRO A 127 3.09 -17.54 19.18
N LEU A 128 3.44 -16.27 19.36
CA LEU A 128 2.99 -15.18 18.50
C LEU A 128 3.59 -15.30 17.09
N ILE A 129 4.88 -15.60 17.00
CA ILE A 129 5.61 -15.69 15.72
C ILE A 129 5.13 -16.90 14.89
N THR A 130 4.84 -18.03 15.53
CA THR A 130 4.37 -19.24 14.83
C THR A 130 2.99 -19.08 14.19
N ILE A 131 2.21 -18.06 14.60
CA ILE A 131 0.93 -17.71 13.97
C ILE A 131 1.13 -17.01 12.62
N GLU A 132 2.26 -16.35 12.39
CA GLU A 132 2.47 -15.48 11.22
C GLU A 132 2.18 -16.18 9.90
N ASP A 133 2.82 -17.33 9.63
CA ASP A 133 2.70 -18.03 8.34
C ASP A 133 1.26 -18.51 8.10
N ASN A 134 0.58 -18.96 9.16
CA ASN A 134 -0.81 -19.39 9.12
C ASN A 134 -1.77 -18.22 8.88
N LEU A 135 -1.54 -17.09 9.56
CA LEU A 135 -2.29 -15.86 9.36
C LEU A 135 -2.05 -15.31 7.94
N ALA A 136 -0.82 -15.38 7.45
CA ALA A 136 -0.49 -14.97 6.09
C ALA A 136 -1.18 -15.83 5.04
N SER A 137 -1.22 -17.16 5.25
CA SER A 137 -1.92 -18.11 4.40
C SER A 137 -3.44 -17.89 4.41
N GLU A 138 -4.02 -17.61 5.58
CA GLU A 138 -5.43 -17.26 5.74
C GLU A 138 -5.78 -15.96 5.00
N LEU A 139 -4.95 -14.92 5.15
CA LEU A 139 -5.13 -13.62 4.48
C LEU A 139 -4.87 -13.66 2.98
N SER A 140 -3.98 -14.55 2.53
CA SER A 140 -3.64 -14.71 1.11
C SER A 140 -4.52 -15.76 0.42
N ASN A 141 -5.44 -16.40 1.15
CA ASN A 141 -6.34 -17.46 0.68
C ASN A 141 -5.61 -18.56 -0.13
N GLY A 142 -4.40 -18.96 0.29
CA GLY A 142 -3.60 -19.98 -0.39
C GLY A 142 -2.88 -19.53 -1.66
N VAL A 143 -2.84 -18.23 -1.97
CA VAL A 143 -1.95 -17.69 -3.00
C VAL A 143 -0.52 -17.70 -2.48
N THR A 144 0.27 -18.69 -2.88
CA THR A 144 1.72 -18.72 -2.64
C THR A 144 2.44 -18.13 -3.85
N VAL A 145 3.26 -17.11 -3.63
CA VAL A 145 4.18 -16.61 -4.66
C VAL A 145 5.47 -17.41 -4.55
N SER A 146 5.84 -18.12 -5.61
CA SER A 146 7.12 -18.83 -5.70
C SER A 146 8.27 -17.83 -5.55
N GLY A 147 9.16 -18.04 -4.57
CA GLY A 147 10.32 -17.15 -4.34
C GLY A 147 10.69 -16.83 -2.89
N GLY A 148 10.10 -17.49 -1.87
CA GLY A 148 10.59 -17.42 -0.49
C GLY A 148 10.36 -16.10 0.26
N ARG A 149 9.53 -15.19 -0.26
CA ARG A 149 9.19 -13.92 0.42
C ARG A 149 7.99 -14.10 1.34
N SER A 150 8.20 -13.98 2.66
CA SER A 150 7.11 -13.85 3.65
C SER A 150 6.37 -12.53 3.44
N GLY A 151 5.15 -12.60 2.92
CA GLY A 151 4.30 -11.44 2.66
C GLY A 151 2.85 -11.86 2.48
N VAL A 152 1.93 -11.01 2.94
CA VAL A 152 0.51 -11.16 2.64
C VAL A 152 0.24 -10.56 1.26
N TYR A 153 -0.35 -11.38 0.41
CA TYR A 153 -0.72 -11.03 -0.95
C TYR A 153 -2.23 -11.01 -1.07
N VAL A 154 -2.79 -9.89 -1.54
CA VAL A 154 -4.24 -9.76 -1.71
C VAL A 154 -4.60 -9.52 -3.17
N ARG A 155 -5.74 -10.08 -3.58
CA ARG A 155 -6.40 -9.82 -4.87
C ARG A 155 -7.54 -8.82 -4.67
N ALA A 156 -8.08 -8.29 -5.77
CA ALA A 156 -9.30 -7.50 -5.76
C ALA A 156 -10.42 -8.22 -4.96
N GLY A 157 -11.10 -7.50 -4.06
CA GLY A 157 -12.22 -8.04 -3.28
C GLY A 157 -11.85 -8.87 -2.04
N TRP A 158 -10.58 -8.90 -1.60
CA TRP A 158 -10.16 -9.67 -0.42
C TRP A 158 -10.96 -9.33 0.86
N GLN A 159 -11.42 -8.08 1.01
CA GLN A 159 -12.20 -7.63 2.17
C GLN A 159 -13.57 -8.34 2.28
N ALA A 160 -14.17 -8.69 1.14
CA ALA A 160 -15.42 -9.46 1.10
C ALA A 160 -15.24 -10.90 1.60
N LEU A 161 -13.98 -11.40 1.63
CA LEU A 161 -13.64 -12.76 2.04
C LEU A 161 -13.36 -12.87 3.55
N VAL A 162 -12.99 -11.76 4.21
CA VAL A 162 -12.64 -11.69 5.64
C VAL A 162 -13.84 -11.31 6.51
N THR A 163 -14.95 -10.85 5.92
CA THR A 163 -16.10 -10.32 6.66
C THR A 163 -17.27 -11.32 6.69
N PRO A 164 -17.68 -11.83 7.88
CA PRO A 164 -18.80 -12.73 7.98
C PRO A 164 -20.11 -11.92 8.09
N THR A 165 -20.60 -11.33 6.98
CA THR A 165 -22.04 -11.15 6.62
C THR A 165 -22.32 -10.07 5.54
N ARG A 166 -23.00 -10.54 4.48
CA ARG A 166 -24.02 -9.96 3.57
C ARG A 166 -24.05 -8.44 3.28
N SER A 167 -23.77 -8.06 2.02
CA SER A 167 -24.72 -7.33 1.12
C SER A 167 -24.07 -6.85 -0.20
N TRP A 168 -23.69 -7.76 -1.12
CA TRP A 168 -23.32 -7.41 -2.52
C TRP A 168 -23.80 -8.51 -3.51
N PRO A 169 -23.89 -8.25 -4.82
CA PRO A 169 -24.76 -8.98 -5.77
C PRO A 169 -24.52 -10.49 -5.86
N LEU A 170 -25.60 -11.22 -6.20
CA LEU A 170 -25.73 -12.68 -6.19
C LEU A 170 -24.75 -13.46 -7.11
N SER A 171 -23.86 -12.80 -7.85
CA SER A 171 -22.86 -13.48 -8.70
C SER A 171 -21.69 -14.07 -7.92
N ASP A 172 -21.40 -13.59 -6.71
CA ASP A 172 -20.18 -13.96 -5.96
C ASP A 172 -20.42 -14.94 -4.79
N ILE A 173 -21.63 -15.47 -4.66
CA ILE A 173 -22.10 -16.24 -3.48
C ILE A 173 -21.59 -17.70 -3.44
N ARG A 174 -20.85 -18.18 -4.46
CA ARG A 174 -20.39 -19.58 -4.48
C ARG A 174 -19.33 -19.95 -3.43
N ASN A 175 -18.74 -18.99 -2.71
CA ASN A 175 -17.65 -19.23 -1.75
C ASN A 175 -18.04 -19.13 -0.26
N SER A 176 -19.32 -19.11 0.10
CA SER A 176 -19.77 -18.89 1.50
C SER A 176 -19.32 -19.95 2.54
N MET A 177 -18.67 -21.06 2.17
CA MET A 177 -18.13 -22.04 3.12
C MET A 177 -16.71 -21.74 3.64
N THR A 178 -15.99 -20.76 3.06
CA THR A 178 -14.63 -20.40 3.50
C THR A 178 -14.61 -19.34 4.62
N SER A 179 -15.68 -18.55 4.75
CA SER A 179 -15.77 -17.43 5.71
C SER A 179 -15.67 -17.84 7.19
N ALA A 180 -16.01 -19.08 7.54
CA ALA A 180 -15.89 -19.57 8.92
C ALA A 180 -14.45 -19.89 9.36
N LYS A 181 -13.53 -20.12 8.41
CA LYS A 181 -12.09 -20.33 8.71
C LYS A 181 -11.33 -19.02 8.84
N THR A 182 -11.74 -17.99 8.08
CA THR A 182 -11.09 -16.67 7.96
C THR A 182 -11.15 -15.77 9.21
N GLY A 183 -11.56 -16.31 10.36
CA GLY A 183 -11.51 -15.61 11.65
C GLY A 183 -10.73 -16.36 12.72
N VAL A 184 -10.34 -17.62 12.50
CA VAL A 184 -9.73 -18.42 13.56
C VAL A 184 -8.30 -17.96 13.83
N MET A 185 -7.45 -17.84 12.80
CA MET A 185 -6.08 -17.38 13.00
C MET A 185 -6.05 -15.91 13.40
N ALA A 186 -6.96 -15.09 12.87
CA ALA A 186 -7.11 -13.70 13.28
C ALA A 186 -7.41 -13.55 14.79
N ASN A 187 -8.33 -14.37 15.32
CA ASN A 187 -8.67 -14.37 16.74
C ASN A 187 -7.53 -14.94 17.61
N MET A 188 -6.82 -15.96 17.13
CA MET A 188 -5.63 -16.47 17.80
C MET A 188 -4.53 -15.41 17.86
N ALA A 189 -4.28 -14.69 16.76
CA ALA A 189 -3.34 -13.58 16.71
C ALA A 189 -3.73 -12.48 17.71
N ALA A 190 -5.01 -12.11 17.77
CA ALA A 190 -5.51 -11.12 18.73
C ALA A 190 -5.21 -11.53 20.19
N ARG A 191 -5.53 -12.77 20.55
CA ARG A 191 -5.29 -13.31 21.91
C ARG A 191 -3.81 -13.36 22.24
N GLN A 192 -2.99 -13.86 21.33
CA GLN A 192 -1.55 -13.95 21.55
C GLN A 192 -0.90 -12.56 21.63
N LEU A 193 -1.36 -11.58 20.83
CA LEU A 193 -0.89 -10.20 20.96
C LEU A 193 -1.26 -9.59 22.31
N ALA A 194 -2.47 -9.83 22.82
CA ALA A 194 -2.88 -9.38 24.15
C ALA A 194 -2.02 -10.02 25.27
N GLU A 195 -1.77 -11.33 25.17
CA GLU A 195 -0.96 -12.07 26.16
C GLU A 195 0.52 -11.65 26.14
N THR A 196 1.05 -11.28 24.98
CA THR A 196 2.48 -10.97 24.77
C THR A 196 2.78 -9.48 24.61
N GLN A 197 1.79 -8.60 24.80
CA GLN A 197 1.89 -7.14 24.62
C GLN A 197 3.15 -6.57 25.29
N ALA A 198 3.35 -6.87 26.57
CA ALA A 198 4.46 -6.34 27.36
C ALA A 198 5.83 -6.84 26.87
N ASP A 199 5.90 -8.06 26.33
CA ASP A 199 7.14 -8.62 25.80
C ASP A 199 7.46 -8.03 24.41
N VAL A 200 6.45 -7.72 23.59
CA VAL A 200 6.62 -6.97 22.33
C VAL A 200 7.13 -5.56 22.60
N GLU A 201 6.53 -4.86 23.58
CA GLU A 201 6.99 -3.54 24.00
C GLU A 201 8.44 -3.58 24.52
N ARG A 202 8.74 -4.55 25.39
CA ARG A 202 10.10 -4.74 25.92
C ARG A 202 11.11 -5.01 24.81
N LEU A 203 10.77 -5.83 23.82
CA LEU A 203 11.62 -6.06 22.65
C LEU A 203 11.87 -4.76 21.89
N TRP A 204 10.81 -4.00 21.58
CA TRP A 204 10.91 -2.76 20.82
C TRP A 204 11.75 -1.69 21.54
N GLN A 205 11.64 -1.60 22.86
CA GLN A 205 12.40 -0.67 23.68
C GLN A 205 13.80 -1.17 24.04
N HIS A 206 14.14 -2.41 23.72
CA HIS A 206 15.41 -3.01 24.11
C HIS A 206 16.60 -2.23 23.50
N PRO A 207 17.65 -1.90 24.29
CA PRO A 207 18.80 -1.13 23.81
C PRO A 207 19.50 -1.71 22.58
N ALA A 208 19.55 -3.04 22.45
CA ALA A 208 20.13 -3.71 21.27
C ALA A 208 19.33 -3.41 19.99
N VAL A 209 17.98 -3.42 20.06
CA VAL A 209 17.11 -3.10 18.92
C VAL A 209 17.28 -1.64 18.53
N LYS A 210 17.27 -0.72 19.52
CA LYS A 210 17.52 0.71 19.26
C LYS A 210 18.91 0.95 18.64
N ALA A 211 19.92 0.20 19.06
CA ALA A 211 21.25 0.29 18.48
C ALA A 211 21.32 -0.21 17.03
N LEU A 212 20.69 -1.35 16.71
CA LEU A 212 20.64 -1.86 15.35
C LEU A 212 19.91 -0.89 14.41
N LEU A 213 18.83 -0.24 14.87
CA LEU A 213 18.15 0.83 14.13
C LEU A 213 19.09 2.02 13.88
N ARG A 214 19.80 2.49 14.92
CA ARG A 214 20.74 3.61 14.81
C ARG A 214 21.88 3.32 13.84
N LEU A 215 22.40 2.10 13.86
CA LEU A 215 23.46 1.62 12.98
C LEU A 215 22.95 1.24 11.58
N ARG A 216 21.64 1.32 11.32
CA ARG A 216 20.99 0.89 10.07
C ARG A 216 21.26 -0.57 9.69
N LYS A 217 21.53 -1.40 10.70
CA LYS A 217 21.70 -2.86 10.56
C LYS A 217 20.36 -3.58 10.56
N LEU A 218 19.36 -3.05 11.27
CA LEU A 218 18.01 -3.59 11.27
C LEU A 218 17.15 -2.96 10.16
N ARG A 219 16.69 -3.78 9.21
CA ARG A 219 15.82 -3.36 8.10
C ARG A 219 14.36 -3.71 8.38
N LEU A 220 13.66 -2.79 9.04
CA LEU A 220 12.21 -2.91 9.20
C LEU A 220 11.45 -2.24 8.07
N GLU A 221 10.21 -2.70 7.92
CA GLU A 221 9.18 -1.99 7.17
C GLU A 221 8.95 -0.60 7.77
N GLU A 222 8.70 0.41 6.92
CA GLU A 222 8.56 1.80 7.38
C GLU A 222 7.44 2.00 8.41
N SER A 223 6.35 1.22 8.30
CA SER A 223 5.22 1.26 9.24
C SER A 223 5.42 0.41 10.50
N ALA A 224 6.51 -0.37 10.60
CA ALA A 224 6.75 -1.22 11.76
C ALA A 224 6.86 -0.40 13.06
N ALA A 225 7.58 0.72 13.03
CA ALA A 225 7.74 1.59 14.20
C ALA A 225 6.38 2.12 14.70
N PHE A 226 5.52 2.55 13.78
CA PHE A 226 4.16 3.02 14.10
C PHE A 226 3.36 1.98 14.87
N PHE A 227 3.33 0.73 14.38
CA PHE A 227 2.56 -0.32 15.05
C PHE A 227 3.19 -0.79 16.37
N LEU A 228 4.52 -0.86 16.45
CA LEU A 228 5.21 -1.28 17.68
C LEU A 228 5.12 -0.23 18.79
N GLU A 229 5.05 1.05 18.46
CA GLU A 229 4.82 2.15 19.42
C GLU A 229 3.39 2.13 19.98
N GLU A 230 2.40 1.73 19.17
CA GLU A 230 0.98 1.68 19.55
C GLU A 230 0.53 0.31 20.09
N ILE A 231 1.47 -0.59 20.42
CA ILE A 231 1.16 -2.00 20.74
C ILE A 231 0.12 -2.17 21.85
N HIS A 232 0.10 -1.29 22.85
CA HIS A 232 -0.93 -1.24 23.90
C HIS A 232 -2.33 -1.18 23.29
N ARG A 233 -2.60 -0.13 22.50
CA ARG A 233 -3.89 0.08 21.81
C ARG A 233 -4.24 -1.08 20.87
N LEU A 234 -3.25 -1.58 20.14
CA LEU A 234 -3.48 -2.64 19.15
C LEU A 234 -3.81 -4.00 19.79
N SER A 235 -3.35 -4.22 21.03
CA SER A 235 -3.54 -5.47 21.77
C SER A 235 -4.87 -5.54 22.53
N GLU A 236 -5.64 -4.45 22.58
CA GLU A 236 -6.91 -4.41 23.30
C GLU A 236 -7.95 -5.38 22.69
N PRO A 237 -8.77 -6.06 23.51
CA PRO A 237 -9.75 -7.04 23.02
C PRO A 237 -10.74 -6.48 22.01
N ASP A 238 -11.18 -5.24 22.22
CA ASP A 238 -12.13 -4.49 21.41
C ASP A 238 -11.47 -3.58 20.36
N TYR A 239 -10.15 -3.73 20.15
CA TYR A 239 -9.40 -2.97 19.16
C TYR A 239 -10.08 -3.01 17.78
N LEU A 240 -10.37 -1.82 17.27
CA LEU A 240 -10.84 -1.58 15.91
C LEU A 240 -9.85 -0.65 15.19
N PRO A 241 -9.36 -1.03 13.98
CA PRO A 241 -8.41 -0.20 13.25
C PRO A 241 -8.91 1.21 13.01
N SER A 242 -8.09 2.18 13.41
CA SER A 242 -8.27 3.59 13.08
C SER A 242 -7.95 3.84 11.61
N THR A 243 -8.30 5.03 11.11
CA THR A 243 -7.94 5.43 9.75
C THR A 243 -6.42 5.44 9.56
N ASP A 244 -5.69 5.83 10.60
CA ASP A 244 -4.23 5.89 10.57
C ASP A 244 -3.62 4.48 10.51
N ASP A 245 -4.17 3.52 11.26
CA ASP A 245 -3.78 2.11 11.17
C ASP A 245 -3.94 1.58 9.75
N ILE A 246 -5.08 1.86 9.12
CA ILE A 246 -5.38 1.39 7.76
C ILE A 246 -4.41 2.01 6.75
N LEU A 247 -4.04 3.29 6.90
CA LEU A 247 -3.09 3.95 6.01
C LEU A 247 -1.66 3.40 6.17
N HIS A 248 -1.26 3.00 7.38
CA HIS A 248 0.05 2.41 7.68
C HIS A 248 0.15 0.91 7.35
N VAL A 249 -0.97 0.21 7.26
CA VAL A 249 -0.99 -1.21 6.90
C VAL A 249 -0.35 -1.43 5.53
N ARG A 250 0.55 -2.40 5.49
CA ARG A 250 1.23 -2.84 4.28
C ARG A 250 0.70 -4.19 3.82
N LEU A 251 0.13 -4.17 2.61
CA LEU A 251 -0.27 -5.32 1.82
C LEU A 251 0.49 -5.28 0.49
N GLN A 252 0.96 -6.43 0.01
CA GLN A 252 1.56 -6.50 -1.31
C GLN A 252 0.47 -6.75 -2.35
N THR A 253 0.23 -5.76 -3.22
CA THR A 253 -0.66 -5.91 -4.38
C THR A 253 -0.02 -6.88 -5.38
N LEU A 254 -0.77 -7.93 -5.76
CA LEU A 254 -0.40 -8.80 -6.88
C LEU A 254 -1.15 -8.41 -8.14
N GLY A 255 -0.41 -8.15 -9.21
CA GLY A 255 -0.99 -7.83 -10.50
C GLY A 255 -1.60 -6.42 -10.53
N VAL A 256 -2.77 -6.32 -11.17
CA VAL A 256 -3.50 -5.06 -11.36
C VAL A 256 -4.83 -5.16 -10.63
N THR A 257 -5.09 -4.20 -9.75
CA THR A 257 -6.36 -4.06 -9.03
C THR A 257 -7.08 -2.81 -9.53
N GLU A 258 -8.36 -2.96 -9.86
CA GLU A 258 -9.22 -1.86 -10.30
C GLU A 258 -10.09 -1.39 -9.13
N HIS A 259 -10.13 -0.07 -8.92
CA HIS A 259 -10.99 0.58 -7.94
C HIS A 259 -11.86 1.60 -8.63
N THR A 260 -13.16 1.56 -8.31
CA THR A 260 -14.16 2.43 -8.93
C THR A 260 -14.64 3.49 -7.94
N PHE A 261 -14.66 4.75 -8.36
CA PHE A 261 -15.18 5.86 -7.57
C PHE A 261 -16.17 6.69 -8.39
N ASP A 262 -17.36 6.92 -7.84
CA ASP A 262 -18.34 7.83 -8.43
C ASP A 262 -18.02 9.26 -7.98
N ILE A 263 -17.64 10.13 -8.90
CA ILE A 263 -17.22 11.50 -8.62
C ILE A 263 -18.12 12.50 -9.35
N ASP A 264 -18.74 13.39 -8.59
CA ASP A 264 -19.49 14.53 -9.12
C ASP A 264 -18.54 15.73 -9.27
N PHE A 265 -18.41 16.26 -10.49
CA PHE A 265 -17.56 17.42 -10.78
C PHE A 265 -18.20 18.32 -11.84
N ALA A 266 -18.24 19.64 -11.61
CA ALA A 266 -18.77 20.64 -12.53
C ALA A 266 -20.16 20.28 -13.13
N GLY A 267 -21.05 19.68 -12.31
CA GLY A 267 -22.39 19.26 -12.73
C GLY A 267 -22.46 17.95 -13.53
N GLY A 268 -21.33 17.30 -13.81
CA GLY A 268 -21.25 15.98 -14.43
C GLY A 268 -20.94 14.86 -13.44
N ARG A 269 -21.43 13.65 -13.71
CA ARG A 269 -21.07 12.42 -12.99
C ARG A 269 -20.00 11.66 -13.75
N TYR A 270 -18.86 11.46 -13.12
CA TYR A 270 -17.71 10.74 -13.68
C TYR A 270 -17.49 9.43 -12.95
N ASN A 271 -17.20 8.39 -13.72
CA ASN A 271 -16.84 7.09 -13.18
C ASN A 271 -15.32 6.96 -13.21
N TRP A 272 -14.69 7.10 -12.06
CA TRP A 272 -13.23 7.04 -11.94
C TRP A 272 -12.79 5.59 -11.77
N LEU A 273 -11.99 5.12 -12.72
CA LEU A 273 -11.39 3.79 -12.71
C LEU A 273 -9.90 3.93 -12.38
N LEU A 274 -9.57 3.67 -11.12
CA LEU A 274 -8.21 3.77 -10.59
C LEU A 274 -7.55 2.39 -10.60
N TYR A 275 -6.50 2.24 -11.41
CA TYR A 275 -5.73 1.01 -11.52
C TYR A 275 -4.48 1.06 -10.63
N ASP A 276 -4.45 0.28 -9.54
CA ASP A 276 -3.25 0.05 -8.72
C ASP A 276 -2.48 -1.15 -9.27
N VAL A 277 -1.25 -0.90 -9.74
CA VAL A 277 -0.39 -1.94 -10.34
C VAL A 277 0.82 -2.22 -9.46
N GLY A 278 1.29 -3.47 -9.47
CA GLY A 278 2.52 -3.85 -8.78
C GLY A 278 3.74 -3.05 -9.25
N GLY A 279 4.48 -2.48 -8.29
CA GLY A 279 5.63 -1.59 -8.56
C GLY A 279 6.99 -2.27 -8.74
N ALA A 280 7.09 -3.56 -8.42
CA ALA A 280 8.33 -4.34 -8.50
C ALA A 280 8.77 -4.51 -9.95
N ARG A 281 10.09 -4.53 -10.22
CA ARG A 281 10.63 -4.64 -11.59
C ARG A 281 10.03 -5.79 -12.40
N GLY A 282 9.89 -6.96 -11.78
CA GLY A 282 9.33 -8.15 -12.43
C GLY A 282 7.87 -8.04 -12.85
N GLN A 283 7.10 -7.08 -12.30
CA GLN A 283 5.66 -6.94 -12.57
C GLN A 283 5.33 -5.84 -13.60
N ARG A 284 6.33 -5.05 -14.03
CA ARG A 284 6.11 -3.86 -14.87
C ARG A 284 5.56 -4.17 -16.27
N HIS A 285 5.78 -5.39 -16.75
CA HIS A 285 5.25 -5.85 -18.04
C HIS A 285 3.72 -5.93 -18.05
N ALA A 286 3.08 -6.09 -16.88
CA ALA A 286 1.62 -6.16 -16.76
C ALA A 286 0.92 -4.81 -16.93
N TRP A 287 1.66 -3.69 -17.02
CA TRP A 287 1.08 -2.34 -17.09
C TRP A 287 0.63 -1.97 -18.50
N VAL A 288 1.34 -2.45 -19.52
CA VAL A 288 1.18 -2.04 -20.93
C VAL A 288 -0.26 -2.21 -21.45
N PRO A 289 -0.99 -3.30 -21.14
CA PRO A 289 -2.37 -3.47 -21.59
C PRO A 289 -3.34 -2.37 -21.15
N TYR A 290 -3.00 -1.59 -20.13
CA TYR A 290 -3.84 -0.54 -19.56
C TYR A 290 -3.42 0.88 -19.99
N PHE A 291 -2.46 1.01 -20.92
CA PHE A 291 -1.94 2.32 -21.32
C PHE A 291 -2.69 2.99 -22.48
N ASP A 292 -3.32 2.22 -23.37
CA ASP A 292 -3.87 2.76 -24.63
C ASP A 292 -5.06 3.70 -24.41
N ASP A 293 -5.85 3.46 -23.37
CA ASP A 293 -7.06 4.23 -23.04
C ASP A 293 -6.97 4.97 -21.69
N ALA A 294 -5.76 5.08 -21.12
CA ALA A 294 -5.53 5.81 -19.88
C ALA A 294 -5.78 7.31 -20.06
N THR A 295 -6.74 7.87 -19.32
CA THR A 295 -7.00 9.31 -19.27
C THR A 295 -5.88 10.07 -18.56
N ALA A 296 -5.35 9.47 -17.49
CA ALA A 296 -4.26 10.06 -16.71
C ALA A 296 -3.35 9.00 -16.09
N VAL A 297 -2.11 9.43 -15.83
CA VAL A 297 -1.11 8.67 -15.08
C VAL A 297 -0.71 9.48 -13.86
N ILE A 298 -0.83 8.89 -12.68
CA ILE A 298 -0.26 9.42 -11.45
C ILE A 298 0.99 8.60 -11.13
N PHE A 299 2.15 9.23 -11.30
CA PHE A 299 3.45 8.63 -11.01
C PHE A 299 3.93 9.01 -9.61
N LEU A 300 4.19 8.03 -8.75
CA LEU A 300 4.68 8.21 -7.40
C LEU A 300 6.19 7.91 -7.32
N ALA A 301 6.96 8.90 -6.90
CA ALA A 301 8.40 8.81 -6.69
C ALA A 301 8.74 9.09 -5.22
N PRO A 302 9.18 8.11 -4.41
CA PRO A 302 9.52 8.33 -3.01
C PRO A 302 10.89 8.98 -2.89
N ILE A 303 10.92 10.31 -2.76
CA ILE A 303 12.19 11.08 -2.72
C ILE A 303 13.00 10.87 -1.45
N SER A 304 12.40 10.30 -0.40
CA SER A 304 13.10 9.90 0.83
C SER A 304 14.00 8.69 0.65
N ALA A 305 13.87 7.93 -0.44
CA ALA A 305 14.61 6.69 -0.69
C ALA A 305 16.01 6.92 -1.28
N PHE A 306 16.54 8.15 -1.21
CA PHE A 306 17.85 8.52 -1.78
C PHE A 306 19.03 7.75 -1.19
N ASP A 307 18.90 7.23 0.04
CA ASP A 307 19.90 6.44 0.74
C ASP A 307 19.63 4.92 0.72
N GLN A 308 18.72 4.48 -0.16
CA GLN A 308 18.26 3.09 -0.25
C GLN A 308 18.52 2.50 -1.64
N TYR A 309 18.70 1.18 -1.67
CA TYR A 309 18.87 0.38 -2.88
C TYR A 309 17.67 -0.55 -3.06
N LEU A 310 17.44 -1.03 -4.28
CA LEU A 310 16.37 -1.99 -4.54
C LEU A 310 16.65 -3.33 -3.86
N GLU A 311 15.59 -4.00 -3.44
CA GLU A 311 15.71 -5.35 -2.87
C GLU A 311 16.07 -6.37 -3.95
N GLU A 312 15.45 -6.25 -5.14
CA GLU A 312 15.72 -7.13 -6.28
C GLU A 312 17.07 -6.86 -6.98
N ASP A 313 17.65 -5.68 -6.78
CA ASP A 313 18.92 -5.27 -7.38
C ASP A 313 19.67 -4.33 -6.43
N PRO A 314 20.48 -4.87 -5.48
CA PRO A 314 21.19 -4.09 -4.48
C PRO A 314 22.21 -3.10 -5.03
N ARG A 315 22.50 -3.12 -6.33
CA ARG A 315 23.43 -2.18 -6.98
C ARG A 315 22.73 -0.90 -7.44
N THR A 316 21.42 -0.94 -7.61
CA THR A 316 20.66 0.20 -8.12
C THR A 316 20.04 1.01 -6.98
N ASN A 317 20.35 2.30 -6.92
CA ASN A 317 19.70 3.24 -6.02
C ASN A 317 18.21 3.42 -6.41
N ARG A 318 17.34 3.56 -5.40
CA ARG A 318 15.88 3.65 -5.63
C ARG A 318 15.45 4.93 -6.35
N ILE A 319 16.13 6.05 -6.16
CA ILE A 319 15.83 7.28 -6.90
C ILE A 319 16.21 7.12 -8.38
N ASP A 320 17.34 6.48 -8.67
CA ASP A 320 17.77 6.23 -10.04
C ASP A 320 16.81 5.29 -10.77
N ASP A 321 16.34 4.21 -10.11
CA ASP A 321 15.30 3.34 -10.69
C ASP A 321 13.99 4.12 -10.94
N SER A 322 13.59 4.98 -10.01
CA SER A 322 12.40 5.84 -10.19
C SER A 322 12.55 6.81 -11.36
N LEU A 323 13.73 7.40 -11.55
CA LEU A 323 14.02 8.29 -12.70
C LEU A 323 14.05 7.50 -14.03
N GLN A 324 14.64 6.31 -14.05
CA GLN A 324 14.64 5.44 -15.23
C GLN A 324 13.21 5.03 -15.60
N LEU A 325 12.40 4.64 -14.60
CA LEU A 325 11.01 4.29 -14.79
C LEU A 325 10.20 5.48 -15.32
N PHE A 326 10.35 6.65 -14.71
CA PHE A 326 9.67 7.86 -15.17
C PHE A 326 10.07 8.25 -16.59
N THR A 327 11.34 8.06 -16.95
CA THR A 327 11.85 8.26 -18.31
C THR A 327 11.14 7.33 -19.31
N ALA A 328 10.97 6.05 -18.95
CA ALA A 328 10.25 5.09 -19.79
C ALA A 328 8.77 5.47 -19.97
N ILE A 329 8.11 5.94 -18.91
CA ILE A 329 6.71 6.43 -18.96
C ILE A 329 6.59 7.67 -19.86
N CYS A 330 7.44 8.68 -19.67
CA CYS A 330 7.42 9.89 -20.51
C CYS A 330 7.69 9.59 -22.00
N SER A 331 8.53 8.59 -22.28
CA SER A 331 8.89 8.20 -23.65
C SER A 331 7.86 7.28 -24.32
N ASN A 332 6.84 6.81 -23.59
CA ASN A 332 5.89 5.82 -24.09
C ASN A 332 4.82 6.48 -24.99
N LYS A 333 4.73 6.02 -26.23
CA LYS A 333 3.80 6.56 -27.24
C LYS A 333 2.33 6.28 -26.93
N LEU A 334 2.01 5.24 -26.17
CA LEU A 334 0.64 4.91 -25.77
C LEU A 334 0.08 5.98 -24.82
N LEU A 335 0.94 6.58 -23.99
CA LEU A 335 0.55 7.57 -22.97
C LEU A 335 0.57 9.01 -23.49
N LYS A 336 0.68 9.22 -24.80
CA LYS A 336 0.85 10.56 -25.40
C LYS A 336 -0.33 11.51 -25.14
N ASN A 337 -1.54 10.96 -24.99
CA ASN A 337 -2.76 11.71 -24.76
C ASN A 337 -3.15 11.78 -23.27
N SER A 338 -2.52 10.94 -22.44
CA SER A 338 -2.82 10.88 -21.01
C SER A 338 -2.27 12.12 -20.29
N SER A 339 -3.00 12.62 -19.29
CA SER A 339 -2.45 13.67 -18.40
C SER A 339 -1.42 13.06 -17.45
N LEU A 340 -0.31 13.75 -17.16
CA LEU A 340 0.74 13.22 -16.29
C LEU A 340 0.82 14.02 -14.98
N VAL A 341 0.65 13.32 -13.88
CA VAL A 341 0.78 13.85 -12.52
C VAL A 341 1.98 13.15 -11.86
N LEU A 342 2.90 13.93 -11.31
CA LEU A 342 4.06 13.47 -10.58
C LEU A 342 3.90 13.82 -9.10
N MET A 343 3.89 12.80 -8.26
CA MET A 343 3.88 12.94 -6.81
C MET A 343 5.25 12.55 -6.24
N LEU A 344 5.99 13.57 -5.80
CA LEU A 344 7.25 13.43 -5.07
C LEU A 344 6.92 13.12 -3.61
N ASN A 345 6.85 11.83 -3.30
CA ASN A 345 6.24 11.30 -2.09
C ASN A 345 7.23 11.08 -0.95
N LYS A 346 6.69 10.85 0.26
CA LYS A 346 7.42 10.60 1.52
C LYS A 346 8.26 11.80 1.96
N THR A 347 7.74 13.00 1.76
CA THR A 347 8.41 14.25 2.14
C THR A 347 8.63 14.37 3.65
N ASP A 348 7.76 13.77 4.45
CA ASP A 348 7.87 13.61 5.90
C ASP A 348 9.12 12.78 6.29
N LEU A 349 9.31 11.61 5.65
CA LEU A 349 10.49 10.79 5.87
C LEU A 349 11.77 11.46 5.37
N LEU A 350 11.70 12.22 4.27
CA LEU A 350 12.84 13.01 3.80
C LEU A 350 13.26 14.03 4.88
N LYS A 351 12.31 14.78 5.44
CA LYS A 351 12.58 15.74 6.55
C LYS A 351 13.23 15.04 7.73
N LYS A 352 12.67 13.90 8.19
CA LYS A 352 13.23 13.11 9.30
C LYS A 352 14.66 12.66 9.04
N LYS A 353 14.96 12.15 7.84
CA LYS A 353 16.31 11.68 7.46
C LYS A 353 17.35 12.81 7.42
N LEU A 354 16.96 13.98 6.90
CA LEU A 354 17.84 15.15 6.85
C LEU A 354 18.12 15.71 8.25
N GLN A 355 17.09 15.77 9.11
CA GLN A 355 17.23 16.16 10.52
C GLN A 355 18.13 15.20 11.31
N ALA A 356 18.07 13.91 11.00
CA ALA A 356 18.98 12.90 11.56
C ALA A 356 20.43 13.01 11.02
N GLY A 357 20.72 13.97 10.15
CA GLY A 357 22.07 14.24 9.63
C GLY A 357 22.47 13.44 8.38
N THR A 358 21.54 12.68 7.78
CA THR A 358 21.82 11.91 6.56
C THR A 358 22.16 12.85 5.41
N GLN A 359 23.34 12.68 4.81
CA GLN A 359 23.84 13.56 3.74
C GLN A 359 23.45 13.03 2.37
N VAL A 360 22.69 13.81 1.59
CA VAL A 360 22.26 13.40 0.24
C VAL A 360 23.45 13.20 -0.70
N LYS A 361 24.46 14.07 -0.64
CA LYS A 361 25.68 14.00 -1.47
C LYS A 361 26.46 12.68 -1.34
N LYS A 362 26.27 11.94 -0.24
CA LYS A 362 26.92 10.62 -0.03
C LYS A 362 26.35 9.56 -0.97
N TYR A 363 25.07 9.68 -1.33
CA TYR A 363 24.36 8.68 -2.12
C TYR A 363 24.06 9.15 -3.54
N ILE A 364 23.83 10.45 -3.71
CA ILE A 364 23.53 11.08 -5.00
C ILE A 364 24.69 12.00 -5.36
N THR A 365 25.66 11.49 -6.11
CA THR A 365 26.89 12.22 -6.47
C THR A 365 26.60 13.48 -7.30
N SER A 366 25.56 13.45 -8.14
CA SER A 366 25.08 14.58 -8.93
C SER A 366 24.50 15.73 -8.08
N TYR A 367 24.25 15.50 -6.79
CA TYR A 367 23.83 16.55 -5.85
C TYR A 367 24.94 17.58 -5.57
N GLY A 368 26.21 17.16 -5.65
CA GLY A 368 27.37 18.04 -5.41
C GLY A 368 27.36 18.67 -4.02
N ASP A 369 27.76 19.96 -3.95
CA ASP A 369 27.94 20.71 -2.71
C ASP A 369 26.73 21.55 -2.29
N ARG A 370 25.52 21.21 -2.78
CA ARG A 370 24.28 21.90 -2.42
C ARG A 370 23.97 21.73 -0.92
N PRO A 371 23.26 22.68 -0.29
CA PRO A 371 22.89 22.58 1.13
C PRO A 371 22.07 21.32 1.42
N ASN A 372 22.29 20.65 2.56
CA ASN A 372 21.52 19.47 2.96
C ASN A 372 20.21 19.84 3.68
N LYS A 373 19.51 20.87 3.20
CA LYS A 373 18.22 21.33 3.73
C LYS A 373 17.08 20.75 2.91
N TYR A 374 15.90 20.61 3.53
CA TYR A 374 14.74 20.00 2.88
C TYR A 374 14.37 20.67 1.56
N ASP A 375 14.27 22.00 1.53
CA ASP A 375 13.83 22.72 0.33
C ASP A 375 14.82 22.55 -0.84
N ASP A 376 16.13 22.66 -0.58
CA ASP A 376 17.18 22.46 -1.58
C ASP A 376 17.15 21.03 -2.17
N VAL A 377 17.00 20.02 -1.30
CA VAL A 377 16.96 18.61 -1.71
C VAL A 377 15.68 18.28 -2.46
N ALA A 378 14.53 18.73 -1.96
CA ALA A 378 13.23 18.51 -2.58
C ALA A 378 13.18 19.17 -3.97
N GLU A 379 13.68 20.40 -4.07
CA GLU A 379 13.76 21.13 -5.33
C GLU A 379 14.71 20.48 -6.32
N TYR A 380 15.86 19.98 -5.86
CA TYR A 380 16.78 19.23 -6.68
C TYR A 380 16.12 18.02 -7.35
N PHE A 381 15.38 17.21 -6.59
CA PHE A 381 14.67 16.06 -7.14
C PHE A 381 13.56 16.52 -8.09
N ARG A 382 12.78 17.54 -7.72
CA ARG A 382 11.76 18.14 -8.60
C ARG A 382 12.34 18.56 -9.94
N ALA A 383 13.48 19.24 -9.94
CA ALA A 383 14.16 19.68 -11.15
C ALA A 383 14.61 18.51 -12.03
N HIS A 384 15.12 17.42 -11.44
CA HIS A 384 15.55 16.22 -12.19
C HIS A 384 14.39 15.52 -12.89
N PHE A 385 13.30 15.25 -12.18
CA PHE A 385 12.11 14.65 -12.80
C PHE A 385 11.49 15.58 -13.85
N SER A 386 11.40 16.89 -13.57
CA SER A 386 10.89 17.88 -14.52
C SER A 386 11.75 17.97 -15.78
N GLN A 387 13.08 17.85 -15.64
CA GLN A 387 14.01 17.84 -16.76
C GLN A 387 13.85 16.58 -17.62
N VAL A 388 13.59 15.42 -17.02
CA VAL A 388 13.26 14.19 -17.74
C VAL A 388 12.01 14.40 -18.60
N HIS A 389 10.94 14.93 -18.02
CA HIS A 389 9.71 15.25 -18.76
C HIS A 389 9.97 16.26 -19.88
N LYS A 390 10.74 17.33 -19.64
CA LYS A 390 11.07 18.32 -20.67
C LYS A 390 11.85 17.73 -21.85
N ARG A 391 12.71 16.73 -21.60
CA ARG A 391 13.56 16.09 -22.63
C ARG A 391 12.87 14.95 -23.38
N LYS A 392 11.99 14.22 -22.70
CA LYS A 392 11.44 12.94 -23.19
C LYS A 392 9.91 12.92 -23.30
N GLY A 393 9.24 13.86 -22.61
CA GLY A 393 7.80 14.01 -22.65
C GLY A 393 7.31 14.47 -24.01
N GLN A 394 6.03 14.18 -24.27
CA GLN A 394 5.37 14.57 -25.51
C GLN A 394 5.00 16.07 -25.45
N SER A 395 5.15 16.80 -26.55
CA SER A 395 5.08 18.28 -26.58
C SER A 395 3.77 18.90 -26.06
N ARG A 396 2.68 18.13 -25.97
CA ARG A 396 1.36 18.58 -25.51
C ARG A 396 0.97 18.08 -24.11
N GLN A 397 1.76 17.17 -23.52
CA GLN A 397 1.45 16.60 -22.21
C GLN A 397 1.84 17.61 -21.12
N LYS A 398 0.88 18.00 -20.27
CA LYS A 398 1.14 18.82 -19.10
C LYS A 398 1.61 17.92 -17.95
N LEU A 399 2.66 18.35 -17.26
CA LEU A 399 3.15 17.72 -16.03
C LEU A 399 2.70 18.54 -14.83
N PHE A 400 1.89 17.92 -13.97
CA PHE A 400 1.55 18.48 -12.65
C PHE A 400 2.46 17.86 -11.61
N VAL A 401 3.12 18.68 -10.78
CA VAL A 401 4.09 18.18 -9.80
C VAL A 401 3.66 18.58 -8.39
N HIS A 402 3.54 17.59 -7.51
CA HIS A 402 3.16 17.79 -6.12
C HIS A 402 4.18 17.13 -5.18
N PHE A 403 4.51 17.83 -4.10
CA PHE A 403 5.19 17.23 -2.95
C PHE A 403 4.14 16.62 -2.03
N THR A 404 4.27 15.33 -1.71
CA THR A 404 3.23 14.61 -0.96
C THR A 404 3.80 13.92 0.27
N SER A 405 2.97 13.84 1.30
CA SER A 405 3.08 12.86 2.38
C SER A 405 1.72 12.19 2.49
N MET A 406 1.62 10.93 2.07
CA MET A 406 0.34 10.22 2.02
C MET A 406 -0.26 9.95 3.41
N LEU A 407 0.48 10.22 4.49
CA LEU A 407 -0.01 10.12 5.86
C LEU A 407 -0.69 11.42 6.32
N ASP A 408 -0.41 12.56 5.67
CA ASP A 408 -1.15 13.80 5.89
C ASP A 408 -2.46 13.75 5.11
N VAL A 409 -3.53 13.33 5.78
CA VAL A 409 -4.87 13.21 5.21
C VAL A 409 -5.36 14.55 4.65
N SER A 410 -5.20 15.65 5.40
CA SER A 410 -5.73 16.95 4.99
C SER A 410 -5.02 17.49 3.75
N ALA A 411 -3.68 17.43 3.72
CA ALA A 411 -2.91 17.87 2.57
C ALA A 411 -3.16 16.96 1.35
N THR A 412 -3.22 15.65 1.55
CA THR A 412 -3.44 14.69 0.46
C THR A 412 -4.81 14.84 -0.17
N GLN A 413 -5.87 15.08 0.63
CA GLN A 413 -7.22 15.32 0.11
C GLN A 413 -7.28 16.58 -0.76
N LYS A 414 -6.61 17.67 -0.37
CA LYS A 414 -6.51 18.87 -1.20
C LYS A 414 -5.83 18.58 -2.54
N ILE A 415 -4.73 17.81 -2.52
CA ILE A 415 -4.02 17.40 -3.74
C ILE A 415 -4.91 16.49 -4.62
N ILE A 416 -5.72 15.61 -4.03
CA ILE A 416 -6.68 14.79 -4.79
C ILE A 416 -7.70 15.67 -5.52
N VAL A 417 -8.20 16.73 -4.88
CA VAL A 417 -9.11 17.68 -5.52
C VAL A 417 -8.43 18.42 -6.66
N ASP A 418 -7.21 18.95 -6.45
CA ASP A 418 -6.45 19.66 -7.48
C ASP A 418 -6.15 18.76 -8.69
N VAL A 419 -5.77 17.51 -8.42
CA VAL A 419 -5.50 16.49 -9.45
C VAL A 419 -6.77 16.11 -10.20
N ASN A 420 -7.89 15.95 -9.50
CA ASN A 420 -9.19 15.68 -10.10
C ASN A 420 -9.59 16.80 -11.07
N GLU A 421 -9.51 18.05 -10.61
CA GLU A 421 -9.80 19.21 -11.44
C GLU A 421 -8.88 19.30 -12.67
N ALA A 422 -7.57 19.08 -12.49
CA ALA A 422 -6.60 19.09 -13.58
C ALA A 422 -6.89 18.00 -14.63
N ILE A 423 -7.19 16.77 -14.20
CA ILE A 423 -7.48 15.63 -15.07
C ILE A 423 -8.79 15.85 -15.82
N ILE A 424 -9.88 16.24 -15.13
CA ILE A 424 -11.18 16.43 -15.77
C ILE A 424 -11.15 17.60 -16.77
N ARG A 425 -10.51 18.73 -16.42
CA ARG A 425 -10.35 19.85 -17.36
C ARG A 425 -9.57 19.44 -18.61
N SER A 426 -8.50 18.66 -18.44
CA SER A 426 -7.72 18.12 -19.57
C SER A 426 -8.56 17.18 -20.43
N TYR A 427 -9.32 16.29 -19.79
CA TYR A 427 -10.22 15.34 -20.45
C TYR A 427 -11.30 16.07 -21.27
N LEU A 428 -11.99 17.06 -20.70
CA LEU A 428 -13.00 17.86 -21.40
C LEU A 428 -12.42 18.63 -22.58
N GLY A 429 -11.23 19.20 -22.43
CA GLY A 429 -10.53 19.89 -23.52
C GLY A 429 -10.11 18.97 -24.67
N GLN A 430 -9.80 17.71 -24.38
CA GLN A 430 -9.49 16.69 -25.40
C GLN A 430 -10.75 16.13 -26.07
N SER A 431 -11.86 16.00 -25.34
CA SER A 431 -13.13 15.51 -25.87
C SER A 431 -13.91 16.57 -26.68
N GLY A 432 -13.43 17.82 -26.77
CA GLY A 432 -14.11 18.90 -27.50
C GLY A 432 -15.41 19.39 -26.85
N LEU A 433 -15.56 19.17 -25.53
CA LEU A 433 -16.76 19.47 -24.75
C LEU A 433 -16.59 20.72 -23.86
N ALA A 434 -15.66 21.60 -24.23
CA ALA A 434 -15.33 22.83 -23.50
C ALA A 434 -16.15 24.02 -23.99
#